data_AF-A0A2V7YWD5-F1
#
_entry.id   AF-A0A2V7YWD5-F1
#
_cell.length_a   1.000
_cell.length_b   1.000
_cell.length_c   1.000
_cell.angle_alpha   90.00
_cell.angle_beta   90.00
_cell.angle_gamma   90.00
#
_symmetry.space_group_name_H-M   'P 1'
#
loop_
_entity.id
_entity.type
_entity.pdbx_description
1 polymer ?
#
loop_
_entity_poly.entity_id
_entity_poly.type
_entity_poly.pdbx_seq_one_letter_code
_entity_poly.pdbx_strand_id
1 'polypeptide(L)' 'MRKIAITLLLLTLTACATTPLPSKPPLPTTEVKPVTETIQGVAITDPYRWLEDQNSPETRDWINRENA' A
#
# COMPACT_ATOMS: atom_id res chain seq x y z
N MET A 1 -1.65 39.15 35.44
CA MET A 1 -1.86 37.69 35.68
C MET A 1 -2.87 37.07 34.71
N ARG A 2 -4.12 37.56 34.62
CA ARG A 2 -5.13 37.06 33.64
C ARG A 2 -4.70 37.17 32.16
N LYS A 3 -4.04 38.27 31.76
CA LYS A 3 -3.55 38.44 30.38
C LYS A 3 -2.40 37.50 30.02
N ILE A 4 -1.48 37.23 30.96
CA ILE A 4 -0.36 36.29 30.78
C ILE A 4 -0.88 34.86 30.63
N ALA A 5 -1.91 34.48 31.40
CA ALA A 5 -2.57 33.18 31.29
C ALA A 5 -3.30 33.00 29.93
N ILE A 6 -3.85 34.07 29.36
CA ILE A 6 -4.49 34.04 28.02
C ILE A 6 -3.43 33.94 26.92
N THR A 7 -2.30 34.66 27.02
CA THR A 7 -1.21 34.56 26.04
C THR A 7 -0.52 33.19 26.06
N LEU A 8 -0.39 32.55 27.23
CA LEU A 8 0.15 31.19 27.35
C LEU A 8 -0.80 30.13 26.74
N LEU A 9 -2.12 30.35 26.82
CA LEU A 9 -3.13 29.45 26.28
C LEU A 9 -3.24 29.51 24.75
N LEU A 10 -2.91 30.64 24.13
CA LEU A 10 -2.85 30.75 22.67
C LEU A 10 -1.57 30.14 22.06
N LEU A 11 -0.50 29.97 22.83
CA LEU A 11 0.78 29.44 22.34
C LEU A 11 0.79 27.90 22.23
N THR A 12 -0.14 27.20 22.89
CA THR A 12 -0.23 25.73 22.89
C THR A 12 -1.09 25.17 21.76
N LEU A 13 -1.90 26.00 21.08
CA LEU A 13 -2.81 25.54 20.02
C LEU A 13 -2.14 25.40 18.64
N THR A 14 -0.94 25.98 18.45
CA THR A 14 -0.24 26.01 17.17
C THR A 14 0.68 24.82 16.89
N ALA A 15 0.82 23.88 17.83
CA ALA A 15 1.80 22.78 17.71
C ALA A 15 1.26 21.52 17.00
N CYS A 16 -0.03 21.46 16.62
CA CYS A 16 -0.65 20.22 16.14
C CYS A 16 -0.73 20.08 14.60
N ALA A 17 -0.40 21.12 13.82
CA ALA A 17 -0.79 21.18 12.40
C ALA A 17 0.28 20.77 11.37
N THR A 18 1.50 20.37 11.77
CA THR A 18 2.63 20.33 10.81
C THR A 18 3.38 19.01 10.70
N THR A 19 2.91 17.90 11.29
CA THR A 19 3.51 16.58 11.02
C THR A 19 3.02 16.07 9.66
N PRO A 20 3.89 15.94 8.64
CA PRO A 20 3.52 15.28 7.40
C PRO A 20 3.13 13.83 7.72
N LEU A 21 2.02 13.36 7.16
CA LEU A 21 1.70 11.95 7.24
C LEU A 21 2.83 11.14 6.59
N PRO A 22 3.24 10.01 7.19
CA PRO A 22 4.23 9.15 6.56
C PRO A 22 3.71 8.71 5.19
N SER A 23 4.49 8.98 4.14
CA SER A 23 4.17 8.50 2.79
C SER A 23 4.30 6.98 2.77
N LYS A 24 3.23 6.27 2.38
CA LYS A 24 3.29 4.82 2.20
C LYS A 24 4.34 4.49 1.11
N PRO A 25 5.20 3.49 1.31
CA PRO A 25 6.09 3.03 0.25
C PRO A 25 5.26 2.63 -0.99
N PRO A 26 5.83 2.79 -2.20
CA PRO A 26 5.16 2.35 -3.42
C PRO A 26 4.92 0.84 -3.37
N LEU A 27 3.79 0.41 -3.93
CA LEU A 27 3.50 -1.02 -4.07
C LEU A 27 4.57 -1.66 -4.97
N PRO A 28 5.00 -2.89 -4.67
CA PRO A 28 5.94 -3.59 -5.52
C PRO A 28 5.29 -3.90 -6.89
N THR A 29 6.07 -3.85 -7.96
CA THR A 29 5.58 -4.19 -9.30
C THR A 29 5.20 -5.67 -9.38
N THR A 30 4.02 -6.00 -9.89
CA THR A 30 3.59 -7.38 -10.14
C THR A 30 3.67 -7.68 -11.63
N GLU A 31 4.35 -8.77 -11.99
CA GLU A 31 4.44 -9.19 -13.39
C GLU A 31 3.09 -9.68 -13.92
N VAL A 32 2.75 -9.25 -15.14
CA VAL A 32 1.55 -9.67 -15.87
C VAL A 32 1.93 -10.80 -16.80
N LYS A 33 1.48 -12.03 -16.51
CA LYS A 33 1.71 -13.23 -17.34
C LYS A 33 0.34 -13.76 -17.79
N PRO A 34 -0.23 -13.24 -18.90
CA PRO A 34 -1.60 -13.52 -19.30
C PRO A 34 -1.79 -14.99 -19.67
N VAL A 35 -2.68 -15.66 -18.94
CA VAL A 35 -3.21 -16.98 -19.28
C VAL A 35 -4.68 -16.80 -19.66
N THR A 36 -5.05 -17.16 -20.89
CA THR A 36 -6.45 -17.05 -21.35
C THR A 36 -7.02 -18.44 -21.57
N GLU A 37 -8.17 -18.70 -20.96
CA GLU A 37 -8.92 -19.94 -21.10
C GLU A 37 -10.34 -19.64 -21.62
N THR A 38 -10.96 -20.62 -22.28
CA THR A 38 -12.36 -20.52 -22.70
C THR A 38 -13.23 -21.39 -21.79
N ILE A 39 -14.06 -20.77 -20.96
CA ILE A 39 -14.97 -21.44 -20.04
C ILE A 39 -16.40 -21.21 -20.53
N GLN A 40 -17.11 -22.28 -20.90
CA GLN A 40 -18.48 -22.21 -21.43
C GLN A 40 -18.64 -21.26 -22.63
N GLY A 41 -17.63 -21.24 -23.51
CA GLY A 41 -17.59 -20.37 -24.69
C GLY A 41 -17.19 -18.91 -24.40
N VAL A 42 -16.89 -18.57 -23.14
CA VAL A 42 -16.42 -17.23 -22.74
C VAL A 42 -14.91 -17.25 -22.55
N ALA A 43 -14.20 -16.34 -23.22
CA ALA A 43 -12.76 -16.13 -22.99
C ALA A 43 -12.54 -15.38 -21.67
N ILE A 44 -11.73 -15.96 -20.78
CA ILE A 44 -11.37 -15.40 -19.47
C ILE A 44 -9.85 -15.35 -19.39
N THR A 45 -9.30 -14.16 -19.17
CA THR A 45 -7.86 -13.94 -19.00
C THR A 45 -7.53 -13.76 -17.52
N ASP A 46 -6.63 -14.59 -17.03
CA ASP A 46 -6.03 -14.51 -15.71
C ASP A 46 -4.55 -14.10 -15.85
N PRO A 47 -4.23 -12.81 -15.69
CA PRO A 47 -2.86 -12.31 -15.80
C PRO A 47 -1.93 -12.70 -14.63
N TYR A 48 -2.48 -13.26 -13.56
CA TYR A 48 -1.74 -13.51 -12.32
C TYR A 48 -1.81 -14.97 -11.87
N ARG A 49 -2.20 -15.89 -12.77
CA ARG A 49 -2.23 -17.34 -12.55
C ARG A 49 -0.94 -17.89 -11.92
N TRP A 50 0.21 -17.31 -12.25
CA TRP A 50 1.51 -17.71 -11.72
C TRP A 50 1.61 -17.55 -10.18
N LEU A 51 0.86 -16.62 -9.57
CA LEU A 51 0.80 -16.44 -8.12
C LEU A 51 0.07 -17.58 -7.39
N GLU A 52 -0.65 -18.45 -8.09
CA GLU A 52 -1.36 -19.58 -7.48
C GLU A 52 -0.40 -20.66 -6.93
N ASP A 53 0.78 -20.83 -7.55
CA ASP A 53 1.83 -21.69 -7.02
C ASP A 53 2.65 -20.97 -5.95
N GLN A 54 2.22 -21.12 -4.69
CA GLN A 54 2.86 -20.52 -3.52
C GLN A 54 4.28 -21.01 -3.25
N ASN A 55 4.69 -22.15 -3.82
CA ASN A 55 6.02 -22.72 -3.62
C ASN A 55 7.00 -22.35 -4.74
N SER A 56 6.52 -21.78 -5.84
CA SER A 56 7.39 -21.34 -6.93
C SER A 56 8.34 -20.24 -6.45
N PRO A 57 9.60 -20.21 -6.93
CA PRO A 57 10.55 -19.14 -6.60
C PRO A 57 9.97 -17.74 -6.89
N GLU A 58 9.25 -17.59 -8.01
CA GLU A 58 8.67 -16.32 -8.44
C GLU A 58 7.63 -15.80 -7.44
N THR A 59 6.70 -16.65 -6.99
CA THR A 59 5.67 -16.27 -6.02
C THR A 59 6.29 -15.99 -4.65
N ARG A 60 7.32 -16.75 -4.25
CA ARG A 60 8.06 -16.48 -3.00
C ARG A 60 8.74 -15.12 -3.03
N ASP A 61 9.39 -14.78 -4.13
CA ASP A 61 10.04 -13.49 -4.30
C ASP A 61 9.02 -12.34 -4.32
N TRP A 62 7.86 -12.53 -4.94
CA TRP A 62 6.76 -11.56 -4.91
C TRP A 62 6.23 -11.33 -3.49
N ILE A 63 5.96 -12.39 -2.74
CA ILE A 63 5.50 -12.31 -1.34
C ILE A 63 6.51 -11.55 -0.47
N ASN A 64 7.80 -11.78 -0.68
CA ASN A 64 8.84 -11.09 0.08
C ASN A 64 8.84 -9.57 -0.22
N ARG A 65 8.59 -9.17 -1.47
CA ARG A 65 8.50 -7.74 -1.84
C ARG A 65 7.24 -7.06 -1.31
N GLU A 66 6.12 -7.78 -1.20
CA GLU A 66 4.87 -7.25 -0.61
C GLU A 66 4.95 -7.08 0.91
N ASN A 67 5.75 -7.90 1.59
CA ASN A 67 5.94 -7.83 3.04
C ASN A 67 7.06 -6.88 3.49
N ALA A 68 7.82 -6.30 2.55
CA ALA A 68 8.94 -5.41 2.82
C ALA A 68 8.48 -3.97 3.13
#